data_AF-A0A1F7IV67-F1
#
_entry.id   AF-A0A1F7IV67-F1
#
_cell.length_a   1.000
_cell.length_b   1.000
_cell.length_c   1.000
_cell.angle_alpha   90.00
_cell.angle_beta   90.00
_cell.angle_gamma   90.00
#
_symmetry.space_group_name_H-M   'P 1'
#
loop_
_entity.id
_entity.type
_entity.pdbx_description
1 polymer ?
#
loop_
_entity_poly.entity_id
_entity_poly.type
_entity_poly.pdbx_seq_one_letter_code
_entity_poly.pdbx_strand_id
1 'polypeptide(L)'
;MGETGEVINVSENKVPQPIGEVVIGLQDPRQLSAQNFHNNPEILYHGSAEPINFSPNYDYEMKIVPHSSKAGAGFYTTPDKEDARLFSIAWGAQEGKEVVTSFLPYQAKMYDFRNRADIGSNAPVPRELFDEYRHFIINTFTAKYPAVPSGYDPYYRSFKEYRSKLNELYFAGKPIDLRQMLSLTGETAHSEFGALHINKFMRQKGFDGLIYLEGGDHRNHRIPASYLFFNLHKLGTYESWHKIT
;
A
#
# COMPACT_ATOMS: atom_id res chain seq x y z
N MET A 1 42.50 41.47 -16.43
CA MET A 1 42.20 40.03 -16.31
C MET A 1 41.23 39.91 -15.14
N GLY A 2 39.93 39.90 -15.42
CA GLY A 2 38.90 39.71 -14.41
C GLY A 2 38.40 38.28 -14.53
N GLU A 3 38.67 37.45 -13.54
CA GLU A 3 38.10 36.12 -13.44
C GLU A 3 36.60 36.26 -13.19
N THR A 4 35.82 35.88 -14.20
CA THR A 4 34.38 35.69 -14.08
C THR A 4 34.14 34.49 -13.19
N GLY A 5 33.77 34.74 -11.93
CA GLY A 5 33.31 33.70 -11.03
C GLY A 5 32.09 33.00 -11.62
N GLU A 6 32.24 31.72 -11.95
CA GLU A 6 31.11 30.84 -12.21
C GLU A 6 30.26 30.76 -10.94
N VAL A 7 29.06 31.32 -11.02
CA VAL A 7 28.00 31.06 -10.05
C VAL A 7 27.59 29.60 -10.26
N ILE A 8 28.13 28.71 -9.43
CA ILE A 8 27.65 27.33 -9.31
C ILE A 8 26.21 27.45 -8.82
N ASN A 9 25.27 27.27 -9.74
CA ASN A 9 23.85 27.09 -9.44
C ASN A 9 23.75 25.76 -8.69
N VAL A 10 23.84 25.81 -7.35
CA VAL A 10 23.52 24.67 -6.51
C VAL A 10 22.06 24.38 -6.77
N SER A 11 21.78 23.39 -7.61
CA SER A 11 20.41 22.96 -7.89
C SER A 11 19.76 22.69 -6.55
N GLU A 12 18.77 23.50 -6.17
CA GLU A 12 17.90 23.20 -5.06
C GLU A 12 17.45 21.75 -5.24
N ASN A 13 17.87 20.86 -4.33
CA ASN A 13 17.46 19.47 -4.36
C ASN A 13 15.94 19.46 -4.17
N LYS A 14 15.20 19.49 -5.29
CA LYS A 14 13.75 19.43 -5.29
C LYS A 14 13.36 18.14 -4.58
N VAL A 15 12.56 18.27 -3.53
CA VAL A 15 12.02 17.11 -2.81
C VAL A 15 11.37 16.18 -3.84
N PRO A 16 11.74 14.89 -3.88
CA PRO A 16 11.14 13.93 -4.80
C PRO A 16 9.61 13.98 -4.73
N GLN A 17 8.96 13.86 -5.88
CA GLN A 17 7.50 13.93 -5.96
C GLN A 17 6.94 12.56 -6.32
N PRO A 18 5.80 12.15 -5.74
CA PRO A 18 5.16 10.91 -6.13
C PRO A 18 4.66 11.00 -7.58
N ILE A 19 4.47 9.84 -8.21
CA ILE A 19 3.73 9.75 -9.46
C ILE A 19 2.33 10.36 -9.25
N GLY A 20 1.66 10.01 -8.15
CA GLY A 20 0.37 10.58 -7.74
C GLY A 20 -0.81 9.72 -8.18
N GLU A 21 -1.91 10.35 -8.58
CA GLU A 21 -3.10 9.61 -9.02
C GLU A 21 -2.85 8.89 -10.35
N VAL A 22 -3.19 7.61 -10.41
CA VAL A 22 -3.15 6.79 -11.64
C VAL A 22 -4.39 5.91 -11.73
N VAL A 23 -4.73 5.50 -12.95
CA VAL A 23 -5.74 4.46 -13.20
C VAL A 23 -5.05 3.29 -13.88
N ILE A 24 -5.15 2.10 -13.29
CA ILE A 24 -4.62 0.85 -13.84
C ILE A 24 -5.76 -0.09 -14.26
N GLY A 25 -5.46 -1.07 -15.10
CA GLY A 25 -6.45 -2.00 -15.64
C GLY A 25 -7.32 -1.34 -16.70
N LEU A 26 -6.70 -0.67 -17.69
CA LEU A 26 -7.46 0.02 -18.74
C LEU A 26 -8.18 -0.96 -19.68
N GLN A 27 -7.62 -2.16 -19.85
CA GLN A 27 -8.23 -3.21 -20.64
C GLN A 27 -9.25 -3.99 -19.81
N ASP A 28 -10.44 -4.21 -20.36
CA ASP A 28 -11.47 -5.02 -19.72
C ASP A 28 -11.07 -6.50 -19.70
N PRO A 29 -10.80 -7.10 -18.51
CA PRO A 29 -10.35 -8.48 -18.41
C PRO A 29 -11.42 -9.49 -18.83
N ARG A 30 -12.71 -9.09 -18.86
CA ARG A 30 -13.85 -9.94 -19.27
C ARG A 30 -13.88 -10.19 -20.78
N GLN A 31 -13.12 -9.43 -21.55
CA GLN A 31 -13.01 -9.54 -23.00
C GLN A 31 -11.75 -10.29 -23.43
N LEU A 32 -10.91 -10.70 -22.48
CA LEU A 32 -9.66 -11.39 -22.75
C LEU A 32 -9.86 -12.90 -22.83
N SER A 33 -9.16 -13.54 -23.76
CA SER A 33 -8.93 -14.99 -23.65
C SER A 33 -8.02 -15.29 -22.46
N ALA A 34 -8.05 -16.51 -21.94
CA ALA A 34 -7.14 -16.92 -20.85
C ALA A 34 -5.66 -16.67 -21.20
N GLN A 35 -5.24 -16.95 -22.43
CA GLN A 35 -3.87 -16.70 -22.87
C GLN A 35 -3.52 -15.20 -22.84
N ASN A 36 -4.43 -14.33 -23.30
CA ASN A 36 -4.21 -12.90 -23.30
C ASN A 36 -4.26 -12.32 -21.88
N PHE A 37 -5.08 -12.89 -21.00
CA PHE A 37 -5.10 -12.55 -19.58
C PHE A 37 -3.72 -12.78 -18.96
N HIS A 38 -3.16 -13.99 -19.10
CA HIS A 38 -1.88 -14.35 -18.48
C HIS A 38 -0.65 -13.67 -19.11
N ASN A 39 -0.77 -13.19 -20.35
CA ASN A 39 0.29 -12.45 -21.04
C ASN A 39 0.12 -10.92 -20.95
N ASN A 40 -0.88 -10.43 -20.21
CA ASN A 40 -1.15 -9.00 -20.12
C ASN A 40 0.01 -8.29 -19.37
N PRO A 41 0.50 -7.13 -19.87
CA PRO A 41 1.60 -6.40 -19.23
C PRO A 41 1.27 -5.83 -17.85
N GLU A 42 0.00 -5.70 -17.49
CA GLU A 42 -0.49 -5.25 -16.19
C GLU A 42 -0.87 -6.43 -15.27
N ILE A 43 -0.47 -7.66 -15.61
CA ILE A 43 -0.66 -8.83 -14.74
C ILE A 43 0.00 -8.59 -13.39
N LEU A 44 -0.74 -8.88 -12.33
CA LEU A 44 -0.28 -8.83 -10.96
C LEU A 44 -0.33 -10.21 -10.33
N TYR A 45 0.56 -10.47 -9.38
CA TYR A 45 0.72 -11.76 -8.74
C TYR A 45 0.56 -11.64 -7.23
N HIS A 46 -0.10 -12.62 -6.62
CA HIS A 46 -0.16 -12.79 -5.17
C HIS A 46 0.39 -14.17 -4.80
N GLY A 47 1.28 -14.20 -3.82
CA GLY A 47 1.78 -15.42 -3.22
C GLY A 47 0.96 -15.85 -2.02
N SER A 48 0.65 -17.13 -1.89
CA SER A 48 -0.05 -17.66 -0.73
C SER A 48 0.47 -19.05 -0.36
N ALA A 49 0.32 -19.45 0.90
CA ALA A 49 0.69 -20.80 1.33
C ALA A 49 -0.23 -21.88 0.74
N GLU A 50 -1.48 -21.51 0.45
CA GLU A 50 -2.53 -22.40 -0.07
C GLU A 50 -3.32 -21.71 -1.20
N PRO A 51 -4.02 -22.46 -2.07
CA PRO A 51 -4.89 -21.91 -3.11
C PRO A 51 -5.93 -20.94 -2.56
N ILE A 52 -6.00 -19.73 -3.14
CA ILE A 52 -7.00 -18.74 -2.76
C ILE A 52 -8.26 -18.92 -3.59
N ASN A 53 -9.41 -19.00 -2.93
CA ASN A 53 -10.71 -18.80 -3.56
C ASN A 53 -11.05 -17.31 -3.53
N PHE A 54 -10.63 -16.56 -4.55
CA PHE A 54 -10.81 -15.12 -4.60
C PHE A 54 -12.28 -14.73 -4.71
N SER A 55 -12.69 -13.73 -3.92
CA SER A 55 -14.02 -13.13 -3.96
C SER A 55 -13.91 -11.61 -3.91
N PRO A 56 -14.62 -10.86 -4.77
CA PRO A 56 -14.63 -9.40 -4.70
C PRO A 56 -15.39 -8.88 -3.47
N ASN A 57 -16.24 -9.72 -2.85
CA ASN A 57 -17.00 -9.38 -1.64
C ASN A 57 -16.24 -9.72 -0.35
N TYR A 58 -14.93 -9.97 -0.46
CA TYR A 58 -14.15 -10.40 0.68
C TYR A 58 -13.99 -9.26 1.71
N ASP A 59 -14.31 -9.55 2.97
CA ASP A 59 -14.23 -8.58 4.06
C ASP A 59 -12.87 -8.67 4.77
N TYR A 60 -12.05 -7.63 4.60
CA TYR A 60 -10.75 -7.48 5.27
C TYR A 60 -10.85 -7.37 6.81
N GLU A 61 -12.02 -7.04 7.34
CA GLU A 61 -12.26 -6.94 8.78
C GLU A 61 -12.53 -8.31 9.43
N MET A 62 -12.87 -9.34 8.63
CA MET A 62 -13.13 -10.70 9.09
C MET A 62 -11.87 -11.58 9.13
N LYS A 63 -10.88 -11.19 9.94
CA LYS A 63 -9.76 -11.95 10.56
C LYS A 63 -9.07 -13.19 9.91
N ILE A 64 -9.42 -13.70 8.73
CA ILE A 64 -8.84 -14.93 8.17
C ILE A 64 -8.73 -14.83 6.65
N VAL A 65 -7.96 -13.86 6.16
CA VAL A 65 -7.34 -14.01 4.84
C VAL A 65 -6.04 -14.75 5.10
N PRO A 66 -5.82 -15.94 4.53
CA PRO A 66 -4.50 -16.53 4.52
C PRO A 66 -3.52 -15.49 3.92
N HIS A 67 -2.67 -14.92 4.79
CA HIS A 67 -1.42 -14.27 4.43
C HIS A 67 -1.50 -12.91 3.70
N SER A 68 -2.48 -12.05 4.00
CA SER A 68 -2.55 -10.68 3.43
C SER A 68 -2.16 -9.54 4.40
N SER A 69 -1.32 -9.78 5.41
CA SER A 69 -0.82 -8.72 6.33
C SER A 69 0.70 -8.60 6.17
N LYS A 70 1.29 -7.47 5.77
CA LYS A 70 1.18 -6.11 6.37
C LYS A 70 1.45 -4.98 5.36
N ALA A 71 1.16 -3.74 5.85
CA ALA A 71 1.19 -2.37 5.25
C ALA A 71 -0.13 -1.73 4.79
N GLY A 72 -1.19 -1.83 5.59
CA GLY A 72 -2.51 -1.30 5.23
C GLY A 72 -3.46 -2.47 5.01
N ALA A 73 -4.53 -2.57 5.81
CA ALA A 73 -5.48 -3.67 5.70
C ALA A 73 -6.11 -3.74 4.29
N GLY A 74 -5.52 -4.55 3.41
CA GLY A 74 -5.86 -4.66 1.99
C GLY A 74 -5.23 -5.89 1.34
N PHE A 75 -5.45 -6.06 0.04
CA PHE A 75 -4.95 -7.19 -0.74
C PHE A 75 -3.69 -6.83 -1.52
N TYR A 76 -2.60 -7.53 -1.24
CA TYR A 76 -1.28 -7.26 -1.82
C TYR A 76 -1.07 -8.02 -3.11
N THR A 77 -0.50 -7.35 -4.10
CA THR A 77 -0.01 -7.99 -5.31
C THR A 77 1.28 -7.31 -5.77
N THR A 78 2.02 -7.97 -6.65
CA THR A 78 3.27 -7.46 -7.25
C THR A 78 3.30 -7.78 -8.75
N PRO A 79 3.92 -6.95 -9.60
CA PRO A 79 4.14 -7.30 -11.01
C PRO A 79 5.25 -8.35 -11.19
N ASP A 80 6.04 -8.63 -10.15
CA ASP A 80 7.11 -9.64 -10.19
C ASP A 80 6.60 -10.99 -9.65
N LYS A 81 6.48 -11.97 -10.55
CA LYS A 81 6.04 -13.32 -10.21
C LYS A 81 6.97 -14.03 -9.22
N GLU A 82 8.26 -13.75 -9.29
CA GLU A 82 9.24 -14.37 -8.40
C GLU A 82 9.13 -13.81 -6.98
N ASP A 83 8.87 -12.50 -6.83
CA ASP A 83 8.61 -11.93 -5.51
C ASP A 83 7.31 -12.46 -4.91
N ALA A 84 6.26 -12.68 -5.71
CA ALA A 84 5.06 -13.36 -5.22
C ALA A 84 5.37 -14.81 -4.77
N ARG A 85 6.22 -15.54 -5.49
CA ARG A 85 6.64 -16.90 -5.10
C ARG A 85 7.41 -16.89 -3.77
N LEU A 86 8.35 -15.97 -3.61
CA LEU A 86 9.14 -15.83 -2.39
C LEU A 86 8.25 -15.42 -1.19
N PHE A 87 7.23 -14.60 -1.41
CA PHE A 87 6.22 -14.28 -0.40
C PHE A 87 5.42 -15.52 0.03
N SER A 88 5.01 -16.37 -0.91
CA SER A 88 4.36 -17.66 -0.63
C SER A 88 5.22 -18.53 0.31
N ILE A 89 6.53 -18.61 0.08
CA ILE A 89 7.47 -19.35 0.96
C ILE A 89 7.58 -18.72 2.34
N ALA A 90 7.76 -17.40 2.41
CA ALA A 90 7.88 -16.68 3.68
C ALA A 90 6.66 -16.91 4.60
N TRP A 91 5.51 -17.20 3.99
CA TRP A 91 4.25 -17.45 4.68
C TRP A 91 3.87 -18.93 4.85
N GLY A 92 4.81 -19.85 4.57
CA GLY A 92 4.70 -21.25 4.97
C GLY A 92 4.52 -22.24 3.83
N ALA A 93 4.53 -21.81 2.57
CA ALA A 93 4.63 -22.76 1.46
C ALA A 93 5.97 -23.51 1.52
N GLN A 94 5.91 -24.82 1.25
CA GLN A 94 7.13 -25.59 1.00
C GLN A 94 7.72 -25.18 -0.35
N GLU A 95 9.04 -25.11 -0.43
CA GLU A 95 9.74 -24.85 -1.70
C GLU A 95 9.33 -25.90 -2.75
N GLY A 96 8.97 -25.45 -3.95
CA GLY A 96 8.40 -26.28 -5.02
C GLY A 96 6.89 -26.57 -4.90
N LYS A 97 6.20 -26.06 -3.87
CA LYS A 97 4.73 -26.14 -3.69
C LYS A 97 4.09 -24.77 -3.50
N GLU A 98 4.76 -23.72 -3.97
CA GLU A 98 4.31 -22.34 -3.84
C GLU A 98 3.04 -22.11 -4.66
N VAL A 99 2.11 -21.35 -4.09
CA VAL A 99 0.92 -20.90 -4.80
C VAL A 99 1.11 -19.45 -5.21
N VAL A 100 1.12 -19.23 -6.52
CA VAL A 100 1.14 -17.89 -7.12
C VAL A 100 -0.09 -17.71 -7.98
N THR A 101 -0.99 -16.84 -7.55
CA THR A 101 -2.24 -16.54 -8.25
C THR A 101 -2.09 -15.26 -9.06
N SER A 102 -2.58 -15.27 -10.31
CA SER A 102 -2.51 -14.11 -11.20
C SER A 102 -3.83 -13.33 -11.20
N PHE A 103 -3.71 -12.02 -11.22
CA PHE A 103 -4.82 -11.08 -11.20
C PHE A 103 -4.66 -10.02 -12.28
N LEU A 104 -5.79 -9.50 -12.77
CA LEU A 104 -5.81 -8.24 -13.50
C LEU A 104 -6.70 -7.22 -12.78
N PRO A 105 -6.22 -5.98 -12.65
CA PRO A 105 -7.07 -4.88 -12.24
C PRO A 105 -8.02 -4.47 -13.38
N TYR A 106 -9.11 -3.78 -13.05
CA TYR A 106 -9.96 -3.11 -14.05
C TYR A 106 -10.43 -1.74 -13.56
N GLN A 107 -9.99 -0.68 -14.24
CA GLN A 107 -10.29 0.72 -13.91
C GLN A 107 -10.11 1.04 -12.42
N ALA A 108 -9.00 0.59 -11.83
CA ALA A 108 -8.69 0.82 -10.42
C ALA A 108 -7.98 2.17 -10.26
N LYS A 109 -8.57 3.09 -9.50
CA LYS A 109 -7.94 4.38 -9.17
C LYS A 109 -6.95 4.19 -8.02
N MET A 110 -5.66 4.34 -8.29
CA MET A 110 -4.58 4.13 -7.31
C MET A 110 -3.88 5.45 -6.99
N TYR A 111 -3.29 5.53 -5.80
CA TYR A 111 -2.28 6.55 -5.51
C TYR A 111 -0.88 5.93 -5.52
N ASP A 112 -0.04 6.35 -6.45
CA ASP A 112 1.30 5.82 -6.64
C ASP A 112 2.34 6.68 -5.92
N PHE A 113 2.87 6.14 -4.83
CA PHE A 113 3.87 6.78 -3.97
C PHE A 113 5.30 6.60 -4.48
N ARG A 114 5.52 5.90 -5.60
CA ARG A 114 6.85 5.82 -6.22
C ARG A 114 7.29 7.19 -6.69
N ASN A 115 8.59 7.43 -6.67
CA ASN A 115 9.19 8.66 -7.11
C ASN A 115 9.02 8.82 -8.63
N ARG A 116 8.45 9.95 -9.05
CA ARG A 116 8.19 10.27 -10.46
C ARG A 116 9.46 10.33 -11.29
N ALA A 117 10.58 10.75 -10.70
CA ALA A 117 11.86 10.85 -11.38
C ALA A 117 12.62 9.52 -11.41
N ASP A 118 12.32 8.60 -10.50
CA ASP A 118 12.95 7.29 -10.36
C ASP A 118 11.96 6.29 -9.76
N ILE A 119 11.33 5.48 -10.60
CA ILE A 119 10.33 4.51 -10.18
C ILE A 119 10.89 3.39 -9.27
N GLY A 120 12.22 3.30 -9.15
CA GLY A 120 12.93 2.37 -8.25
C GLY A 120 13.09 2.90 -6.82
N SER A 121 12.60 4.11 -6.52
CA SER A 121 12.55 4.67 -5.16
C SER A 121 11.14 5.19 -4.81
N ASN A 122 10.84 5.31 -3.52
CA ASN A 122 9.60 5.97 -3.06
C ASN A 122 9.82 7.48 -2.95
N ALA A 123 8.77 8.24 -3.23
CA ALA A 123 8.70 9.64 -2.86
C ALA A 123 8.08 9.80 -1.46
N PRO A 124 8.40 10.91 -0.76
CA PRO A 124 7.68 11.29 0.44
C PRO A 124 6.17 11.45 0.19
N VAL A 125 5.38 11.19 1.24
CA VAL A 125 3.95 11.50 1.26
C VAL A 125 3.79 13.02 1.08
N PRO A 126 2.95 13.49 0.13
CA PRO A 126 2.68 14.91 -0.01
C PRO A 126 2.12 15.50 1.27
N ARG A 127 2.56 16.72 1.61
CA ARG A 127 2.18 17.37 2.87
C ARG A 127 0.66 17.49 3.02
N GLU A 128 -0.02 17.86 1.95
CA GLU A 128 -1.48 17.97 1.91
C GLU A 128 -2.16 16.63 2.25
N LEU A 129 -1.72 15.53 1.64
CA LEU A 129 -2.27 14.20 1.90
C LEU A 129 -1.99 13.75 3.35
N PHE A 130 -0.80 14.03 3.87
CA PHE A 130 -0.46 13.75 5.26
C PHE A 130 -1.34 14.54 6.24
N ASP A 131 -1.57 15.83 5.96
CA ASP A 131 -2.39 16.70 6.80
C ASP A 131 -3.86 16.23 6.79
N GLU A 132 -4.40 15.86 5.63
CA GLU A 132 -5.73 15.26 5.50
C GLU A 132 -5.84 13.94 6.29
N TYR A 133 -4.87 13.03 6.14
CA TYR A 133 -4.85 11.76 6.85
C TYR A 133 -4.77 11.97 8.38
N ARG A 134 -3.91 12.89 8.84
CA ARG A 134 -3.79 13.25 10.25
C ARG A 134 -5.11 13.79 10.80
N HIS A 135 -5.80 14.67 10.07
CA HIS A 135 -7.12 15.16 10.46
C HIS A 135 -8.16 14.05 10.49
N PHE A 136 -8.15 13.15 9.51
CA PHE A 136 -9.03 11.98 9.48
C PHE A 136 -8.85 11.10 10.73
N ILE A 137 -7.61 10.82 11.14
CA ILE A 137 -7.32 10.05 12.35
C ILE A 137 -7.80 10.78 13.61
N ILE A 138 -7.50 12.07 13.75
CA ILE A 138 -7.92 12.86 14.92
C ILE A 138 -9.45 12.89 15.03
N ASN A 139 -10.15 13.21 13.94
CA ASN A 139 -11.60 13.35 13.94
C ASN A 139 -12.33 12.02 14.17
N THR A 140 -11.86 10.94 13.55
CA THR A 140 -12.44 9.60 13.71
C THR A 140 -12.47 9.16 15.18
N PHE A 141 -11.45 9.53 15.96
CA PHE A 141 -11.30 9.04 17.33
C PHE A 141 -11.72 10.03 18.41
N THR A 142 -11.60 11.33 18.18
CA THR A 142 -12.18 12.34 19.09
C THR A 142 -13.71 12.20 19.15
N ALA A 143 -14.37 11.89 18.03
CA ALA A 143 -15.81 11.63 18.00
C ALA A 143 -16.20 10.32 18.72
N LYS A 144 -15.37 9.28 18.66
CA LYS A 144 -15.67 7.95 19.19
C LYS A 144 -15.38 7.80 20.69
N TYR A 145 -14.48 8.61 21.26
CA TYR A 145 -14.03 8.48 22.65
C TYR A 145 -13.97 9.83 23.39
N PRO A 146 -15.11 10.53 23.59
CA PRO A 146 -15.08 11.86 24.20
C PRO A 146 -14.65 11.90 25.67
N ALA A 147 -14.63 10.78 26.41
CA ALA A 147 -14.37 10.81 27.86
C ALA A 147 -13.92 9.48 28.49
N VAL A 148 -13.23 8.58 27.78
CA VAL A 148 -12.77 7.32 28.42
C VAL A 148 -11.65 7.63 29.41
N PRO A 149 -11.78 7.31 30.71
CA PRO A 149 -10.70 7.42 31.67
C PRO A 149 -9.48 6.64 31.14
N SER A 150 -8.30 7.24 31.22
CA SER A 150 -7.06 6.81 30.55
C SER A 150 -6.54 5.40 30.90
N GLY A 151 -7.27 4.62 31.69
CA GLY A 151 -6.81 3.34 32.25
C GLY A 151 -7.28 2.05 31.56
N TYR A 152 -8.40 2.04 30.83
CA TYR A 152 -9.10 0.77 30.55
C TYR A 152 -9.24 0.32 29.09
N ASP A 153 -8.95 1.15 28.08
CA ASP A 153 -9.06 0.76 26.67
C ASP A 153 -7.67 0.73 25.99
N PRO A 154 -7.10 -0.46 25.72
CA PRO A 154 -5.85 -0.62 24.97
C PRO A 154 -5.87 0.09 23.62
N TYR A 155 -7.03 0.13 22.96
CA TYR A 155 -7.19 0.77 21.66
C TYR A 155 -7.09 2.30 21.75
N TYR A 156 -7.62 2.89 22.82
CA TYR A 156 -7.47 4.32 23.09
C TYR A 156 -6.03 4.70 23.41
N ARG A 157 -5.27 3.83 24.08
CA ARG A 157 -3.83 4.03 24.30
C ARG A 157 -3.06 4.04 22.98
N SER A 158 -3.26 3.03 22.12
CA SER A 158 -2.62 2.98 20.79
C SER A 158 -2.97 4.20 19.92
N PHE A 159 -4.21 4.69 20.00
CA PHE A 159 -4.59 5.93 19.33
C PHE A 159 -3.81 7.14 19.85
N LYS A 160 -3.68 7.32 21.17
CA LYS A 160 -2.94 8.44 21.76
C LYS A 160 -1.47 8.44 21.34
N GLU A 161 -0.83 7.29 21.39
CA GLU A 161 0.56 7.10 20.95
C GLU A 161 0.71 7.43 19.46
N TYR A 162 -0.18 6.91 18.62
CA TYR A 162 -0.15 7.17 17.19
C TYR A 162 -0.40 8.65 16.86
N ARG A 163 -1.35 9.29 17.52
CA ARG A 163 -1.62 10.73 17.39
C ARG A 163 -0.39 11.55 17.78
N SER A 164 0.30 11.19 18.88
CA SER A 164 1.51 11.88 19.30
C SER A 164 2.60 11.81 18.22
N LYS A 165 2.79 10.63 17.63
CA LYS A 165 3.73 10.42 16.52
C LYS A 165 3.38 11.21 15.27
N LEU A 166 2.09 11.26 14.88
CA LEU A 166 1.67 12.10 13.74
C LEU A 166 1.94 13.59 14.01
N ASN A 167 1.78 14.07 15.25
CA ASN A 167 2.13 15.44 15.60
C ASN A 167 3.66 15.67 15.55
N GLU A 168 4.46 14.74 16.05
CA GLU A 168 5.92 14.82 15.97
C GLU A 168 6.38 14.93 14.50
N LEU A 169 5.89 14.06 13.62
CA LEU A 169 6.16 14.12 12.18
C LEU A 169 5.72 15.45 11.57
N TYR A 170 4.53 15.94 11.94
CA TYR A 170 3.99 17.21 11.45
C TYR A 170 4.89 18.40 11.81
N PHE A 171 5.35 18.47 13.07
CA PHE A 171 6.17 19.58 13.58
C PHE A 171 7.64 19.46 13.21
N ALA A 172 8.15 18.26 12.93
CA ALA A 172 9.52 18.07 12.46
C ALA A 172 9.77 18.75 11.10
N GLY A 173 8.73 18.91 10.26
CA GLY A 173 8.82 19.62 8.97
C GLY A 173 9.69 18.92 7.93
N LYS A 174 10.11 17.68 8.17
CA LYS A 174 10.92 16.87 7.25
C LYS A 174 10.03 16.11 6.27
N PRO A 175 10.54 15.70 5.10
CA PRO A 175 9.84 14.76 4.23
C PRO A 175 9.49 13.47 4.97
N ILE A 176 8.25 12.99 4.81
CA ILE A 176 7.69 11.86 5.54
C ILE A 176 7.52 10.68 4.60
N ASP A 177 8.11 9.55 4.94
CA ASP A 177 7.89 8.28 4.23
C ASP A 177 6.52 7.67 4.59
N LEU A 178 5.89 6.92 3.67
CA LEU A 178 4.59 6.30 3.92
C LEU A 178 4.65 5.36 5.13
N ARG A 179 5.72 4.57 5.28
CA ARG A 179 5.86 3.65 6.41
C ARG A 179 6.07 4.40 7.73
N GLN A 180 6.71 5.57 7.71
CA GLN A 180 6.80 6.44 8.88
C GLN A 180 5.42 6.97 9.28
N MET A 181 4.66 7.48 8.31
CA MET A 181 3.27 7.94 8.51
C MET A 181 2.42 6.83 9.12
N LEU A 182 2.52 5.60 8.61
CA LEU A 182 1.73 4.45 9.05
C LEU A 182 2.26 3.75 10.32
N SER A 183 3.36 4.23 10.89
CA SER A 183 4.05 3.61 12.04
C SER A 183 4.55 2.19 11.83
N LEU A 184 5.04 1.89 10.63
CA LEU A 184 5.56 0.58 10.22
C LEU A 184 7.09 0.48 10.25
N THR A 185 7.76 1.45 10.90
CA THR A 185 9.23 1.52 11.06
C THR A 185 9.61 1.81 12.51
N GLY A 186 10.71 1.20 12.97
CA GLY A 186 11.31 1.42 14.29
C GLY A 186 10.80 0.49 15.40
N GLU A 187 11.37 0.63 16.61
CA GLU A 187 11.04 -0.17 17.81
C GLU A 187 9.56 -0.06 18.23
N THR A 188 8.84 0.94 17.73
CA THR A 188 7.41 1.18 17.96
C THR A 188 6.49 0.62 16.87
N ALA A 189 6.97 -0.25 15.98
CA ALA A 189 6.16 -0.87 14.89
C ALA A 189 4.92 -1.64 15.38
N HIS A 190 4.76 -1.78 16.69
CA HIS A 190 3.65 -2.44 17.37
C HIS A 190 2.31 -1.69 17.26
N SER A 191 2.29 -0.40 16.91
CA SER A 191 1.03 0.33 16.67
C SER A 191 0.64 0.26 15.19
N GLU A 192 0.25 -0.92 14.69
CA GLU A 192 -0.33 -1.11 13.35
C GLU A 192 -1.60 -0.29 13.11
N PHE A 193 -2.03 0.49 14.11
CA PHE A 193 -3.12 1.44 14.08
C PHE A 193 -3.16 2.30 12.81
N GLY A 194 -2.04 2.86 12.37
CA GLY A 194 -2.00 3.66 11.13
C GLY A 194 -2.40 2.85 9.89
N ALA A 195 -1.81 1.68 9.75
CA ALA A 195 -2.11 0.72 8.69
C ALA A 195 -3.56 0.21 8.74
N LEU A 196 -4.17 0.08 9.91
CA LEU A 196 -5.57 -0.33 10.02
C LEU A 196 -6.56 0.69 9.43
N HIS A 197 -6.16 1.96 9.34
CA HIS A 197 -7.06 3.06 8.95
C HIS A 197 -6.76 3.68 7.58
N ILE A 198 -5.62 3.35 6.97
CA ILE A 198 -5.26 3.90 5.67
C ILE A 198 -6.23 3.49 4.57
N ASN A 199 -6.74 2.24 4.61
CA ASN A 199 -7.71 1.76 3.63
C ASN A 199 -8.99 2.61 3.62
N LYS A 200 -9.53 2.94 4.80
CA LYS A 200 -10.73 3.73 4.98
C LYS A 200 -10.51 5.17 4.53
N PHE A 201 -9.38 5.77 4.89
CA PHE A 201 -9.01 7.11 4.43
C PHE A 201 -8.92 7.18 2.90
N MET A 202 -8.17 6.26 2.29
CA MET A 202 -7.96 6.24 0.84
C MET A 202 -9.27 5.98 0.09
N ARG A 203 -10.13 5.10 0.60
CA ARG A 203 -11.48 4.88 0.05
C ARG A 203 -12.36 6.12 0.16
N GLN A 204 -12.30 6.88 1.26
CA GLN A 204 -13.02 8.16 1.38
C GLN A 204 -12.53 9.21 0.38
N LYS A 205 -11.25 9.15 0.00
CA LYS A 205 -10.65 9.98 -1.07
C LYS A 205 -10.97 9.46 -2.48
N GLY A 206 -11.66 8.32 -2.61
CA GLY A 206 -12.04 7.72 -3.89
C GLY A 206 -10.96 6.86 -4.53
N PHE A 207 -9.95 6.41 -3.77
CA PHE A 207 -8.95 5.47 -4.25
C PHE A 207 -9.37 4.02 -3.96
N ASP A 208 -9.13 3.16 -4.94
CA ASP A 208 -9.29 1.72 -4.88
C ASP A 208 -8.05 1.03 -4.27
N GLY A 209 -6.93 1.73 -4.17
CA GLY A 209 -5.68 1.20 -3.63
C GLY A 209 -4.51 2.19 -3.68
N LEU A 210 -3.31 1.69 -3.38
CA LEU A 210 -2.05 2.42 -3.49
C LEU A 210 -0.94 1.56 -4.10
N ILE A 211 0.10 2.22 -4.60
CA ILE A 211 1.33 1.59 -5.11
C ILE A 211 2.51 2.12 -4.31
N TYR A 212 3.36 1.23 -3.81
CA TYR A 212 4.49 1.59 -2.95
C TYR A 212 5.60 0.53 -3.04
N LEU A 213 6.87 0.93 -2.94
CA LEU A 213 8.00 0.00 -2.83
C LEU A 213 8.16 -0.42 -1.37
N GLU A 214 7.56 -1.55 -1.00
CA GLU A 214 7.50 -1.97 0.38
C GLU A 214 8.76 -2.73 0.85
N GLY A 215 9.43 -3.40 -0.10
CA GLY A 215 10.29 -4.54 0.19
C GLY A 215 9.46 -5.79 0.40
N GLY A 216 10.06 -6.88 0.88
CA GLY A 216 9.26 -8.05 1.24
C GLY A 216 9.86 -8.89 2.37
N ASP A 217 9.10 -9.92 2.75
CA ASP A 217 9.34 -10.72 3.96
C ASP A 217 10.40 -11.83 3.83
N HIS A 218 11.00 -12.01 2.65
CA HIS A 218 12.02 -13.00 2.37
C HIS A 218 13.38 -12.34 2.11
N ARG A 219 14.47 -12.94 2.60
CA ARG A 219 15.85 -12.42 2.48
C ARG A 219 16.34 -12.17 1.05
N ASN A 220 15.73 -12.83 0.07
CA ASN A 220 16.06 -12.72 -1.36
C ASN A 220 15.06 -11.85 -2.13
N HIS A 221 14.05 -11.27 -1.46
CA HIS A 221 13.13 -10.36 -2.14
C HIS A 221 13.90 -9.19 -2.71
N ARG A 222 13.52 -8.82 -3.92
CA ARG A 222 13.87 -7.51 -4.46
C ARG A 222 12.97 -6.47 -3.78
N ILE A 223 13.08 -5.20 -4.17
CA ILE A 223 12.14 -4.18 -3.72
C ILE A 223 11.16 -3.91 -4.88
N PRO A 224 10.24 -4.84 -5.21
CA PRO A 224 9.25 -4.61 -6.25
C PRO A 224 8.22 -3.58 -5.78
N ALA A 225 7.43 -3.10 -6.72
CA ALA A 225 6.22 -2.35 -6.41
C ALA A 225 5.15 -3.28 -5.83
N SER A 226 4.72 -2.98 -4.60
CA SER A 226 3.52 -3.53 -4.00
C SER A 226 2.31 -2.74 -4.50
N TYR A 227 1.32 -3.44 -5.01
CA TYR A 227 0.00 -2.92 -5.38
C TYR A 227 -0.97 -3.39 -4.31
N LEU A 228 -1.40 -2.46 -3.47
CA LEU A 228 -2.30 -2.72 -2.35
C LEU A 228 -3.71 -2.28 -2.71
N PHE A 229 -4.64 -3.22 -2.81
CA PHE A 229 -6.03 -2.97 -3.13
C PHE A 229 -6.89 -2.89 -1.85
N PHE A 230 -7.77 -1.89 -1.80
CA PHE A 230 -8.81 -1.71 -0.79
C PHE A 230 -10.22 -2.00 -1.33
N ASN A 231 -10.38 -1.99 -2.66
CA ASN A 231 -11.62 -2.31 -3.35
C ASN A 231 -11.42 -3.53 -4.28
N LEU A 232 -11.83 -4.72 -3.82
CA LEU A 232 -11.64 -5.95 -4.57
C LEU A 232 -12.58 -6.11 -5.77
N HIS A 233 -13.59 -5.26 -5.93
CA HIS A 233 -14.36 -5.22 -7.18
C HIS A 233 -13.53 -4.72 -8.37
N LYS A 234 -12.32 -4.22 -8.13
CA LYS A 234 -11.40 -3.68 -9.13
C LYS A 234 -10.25 -4.60 -9.45
N LEU A 235 -10.23 -5.81 -8.89
CA LEU A 235 -9.19 -6.82 -9.06
C LEU A 235 -9.86 -8.19 -9.21
N GLY A 236 -9.29 -9.07 -10.03
CA GLY A 236 -9.82 -10.42 -10.15
C GLY A 236 -8.91 -11.38 -10.90
N THR A 237 -9.07 -12.68 -10.62
CA THR A 237 -8.53 -13.76 -11.46
C THR A 237 -9.33 -13.89 -12.75
N TYR A 238 -8.80 -14.61 -13.74
CA TYR A 238 -9.51 -14.90 -14.98
C TYR A 238 -10.91 -15.48 -14.71
N GLU A 239 -11.01 -16.49 -13.85
CA GLU A 239 -12.27 -17.13 -13.50
C GLU A 239 -13.23 -16.16 -12.81
N SER A 240 -12.74 -15.33 -11.88
CA SER A 240 -13.59 -14.40 -11.15
C SER A 240 -14.19 -13.32 -12.07
N TRP A 241 -13.45 -12.87 -13.09
CA TRP A 241 -13.95 -11.92 -14.06
C TRP A 241 -15.01 -12.52 -15.00
N HIS A 242 -14.87 -13.79 -15.36
CA HIS A 242 -15.77 -14.46 -16.31
C HIS A 242 -16.95 -15.19 -15.65
N LYS A 243 -16.91 -15.40 -14.33
CA LYS A 243 -18.04 -15.99 -13.57
C LYS A 243 -19.20 -15.02 -13.35
N ILE A 244 -19.03 -13.72 -13.56
CA ILE A 244 -20.09 -12.68 -13.37
C ILE A 244 -20.89 -12.47 -14.68
N THR A 245 -21.33 -13.55 -15.32
CA THR A 245 -22.24 -13.49 -16.48
C THR A 245 -23.60 -14.06 -16.14
#